data_AF-A0A226D7H5-F1
#
_entry.id   AF-A0A226D7H5-F1
#
_cell.length_a   1.000
_cell.length_b   1.000
_cell.length_c   1.000
_cell.angle_alpha   90.00
_cell.angle_beta   90.00
_cell.angle_gamma   90.00
#
_symmetry.space_group_name_H-M   'P 1'
#
loop_
_entity.id
_entity.type
_entity.pdbx_description
1 polymer ?
#
loop_
_entity_poly.entity_id
_entity_poly.type
_entity_poly.pdbx_seq_one_letter_code
_entity_poly.pdbx_strand_id
1 'polypeptide(L)'
;MGVTPLMWKALDRFQSYFSLLWTYPVEWNVTKKKLVITPISKKLVPWMISVFVLLNTLNTASLCLLVAKLFGFVQLSFSVTLVTLGWWVSSTFAFFLEVLVCKFAKSGTNSFNWILSLEQELYKGNNSASRITRPSPPSPDWKGLTLTTLIHLIFFQSIFLYIFLVLIFRLDPYYILEETLLPYPASLPVKFLLHLFRVTTWIPISQVARIISFILATSIVAANLALSCISALEKATSSRETWTNKDATTRHLLDYTRCQLIFGIGYAPTMAISSFLCLWFSVLFNFISLKMHHLLDASIVYLYYPVIAVMMTAMVEMTLPLLVDVYEDSREIHAKWRGMLGISGDMKYFKRKLRSISVIAVYGGINSYNFYKCKKSTKLTYISAVLNYTITATLSIDIGRGFHYQG
;
A
#
# COMPACT_ATOMS: atom_id res chain seq x y z
N MET A 1 -11.41 -1.85 18.21
CA MET A 1 -10.19 -2.67 18.36
C MET A 1 -8.99 -1.74 18.36
N GLY A 2 -8.01 -1.97 19.24
CA GLY A 2 -6.82 -1.10 19.37
C GLY A 2 -5.67 -1.52 18.44
N VAL A 3 -4.72 -0.61 18.16
CA VAL A 3 -3.42 -1.02 17.59
C VAL A 3 -2.70 -1.92 18.57
N THR A 4 -2.34 -3.12 18.12
CA THR A 4 -1.72 -4.12 18.97
C THR A 4 -0.20 -3.91 19.09
N PRO A 5 0.44 -4.45 20.14
CA PRO A 5 1.90 -4.39 20.26
C PRO A 5 2.65 -5.01 19.07
N LEU A 6 2.11 -6.07 18.45
CA LEU A 6 2.75 -6.69 17.28
C LEU A 6 2.66 -5.80 16.04
N MET A 7 1.58 -5.03 15.87
CA MET A 7 1.49 -4.06 14.78
C MET A 7 2.53 -2.95 14.91
N TRP A 8 2.77 -2.45 16.13
CA TRP A 8 3.88 -1.51 16.37
C TRP A 8 5.24 -2.14 16.10
N LYS A 9 5.41 -3.41 16.51
CA LYS A 9 6.63 -4.17 16.22
C LYS A 9 6.85 -4.37 14.71
N ALA A 10 5.78 -4.48 13.92
CA ALA A 10 5.88 -4.56 12.47
C ALA A 10 6.49 -3.28 11.87
N LEU A 11 6.08 -2.09 12.35
CA LEU A 11 6.71 -0.80 11.96
C LEU A 11 8.16 -0.72 12.41
N ASP A 12 8.49 -1.20 13.62
CA ASP A 12 9.88 -1.23 14.10
C ASP A 12 10.75 -2.17 13.24
N ARG A 13 10.20 -3.32 12.84
CA ARG A 13 10.87 -4.27 11.93
C ARG A 13 11.08 -3.68 10.55
N PHE A 14 10.08 -3.01 9.99
CA PHE A 14 10.22 -2.25 8.76
C PHE A 14 11.39 -1.27 8.85
N GLN A 15 11.43 -0.43 9.89
CA GLN A 15 12.53 0.53 10.06
C GLN A 15 13.87 -0.18 10.19
N SER A 16 13.95 -1.28 10.95
CA SER A 16 15.18 -2.05 11.14
C SER A 16 15.71 -2.69 9.86
N TYR A 17 14.85 -3.16 8.95
CA TYR A 17 15.29 -3.75 7.69
C TYR A 17 15.80 -2.70 6.70
N PHE A 18 15.10 -1.57 6.64
CA PHE A 18 15.38 -0.54 5.65
C PHE A 18 16.28 0.59 6.19
N SER A 19 16.72 0.55 7.45
CA SER A 19 17.68 1.51 8.01
C SER A 19 19.08 1.38 7.44
N LEU A 20 19.41 0.23 6.83
CA LEU A 20 20.68 0.04 6.11
C LEU A 20 20.66 0.73 4.74
N LEU A 21 19.48 1.11 4.23
CA LEU A 21 19.36 1.91 3.02
C LEU A 21 19.55 3.40 3.34
N TRP A 22 19.51 4.22 2.30
CA TRP A 22 19.62 5.66 2.43
C TRP A 22 18.41 6.31 3.12
N THR A 23 18.63 7.50 3.68
CA THR A 23 17.59 8.33 4.32
C THR A 23 16.36 8.47 3.44
N TYR A 24 15.18 8.27 4.02
CA TYR A 24 13.89 8.35 3.33
C TYR A 24 13.15 9.66 3.69
N PRO A 25 12.28 10.20 2.81
CA PRO A 25 11.55 11.44 3.11
C PRO A 25 10.63 11.33 4.34
N VAL A 26 10.11 10.13 4.63
CA VAL A 26 9.25 9.86 5.78
C VAL A 26 9.71 8.61 6.52
N GLU A 27 10.26 8.76 7.72
CA GLU A 27 10.81 7.63 8.48
C GLU A 27 10.01 7.36 9.76
N TRP A 28 9.98 6.09 10.16
CA TRP A 28 9.41 5.71 11.45
C TRP A 28 10.46 5.86 12.55
N ASN A 29 10.23 6.77 13.49
CA ASN A 29 11.11 6.92 14.64
C ASN A 29 10.71 5.93 15.73
N VAL A 30 11.48 4.84 15.86
CA VAL A 30 11.25 3.74 16.82
C VAL A 30 11.17 4.25 18.26
N THR A 31 12.03 5.20 18.64
CA THR A 31 12.11 5.74 20.00
C THR A 31 10.90 6.62 20.33
N LYS A 32 10.51 7.50 19.39
CA LYS A 32 9.39 8.44 19.59
C LYS A 32 8.03 7.84 19.24
N LYS A 33 8.01 6.66 18.61
CA LYS A 33 6.81 6.02 18.05
C LYS A 33 5.99 6.99 17.20
N LYS A 34 6.67 7.74 16.32
CA LYS A 34 6.06 8.76 15.44
C LYS A 34 6.71 8.72 14.07
N LEU A 35 5.95 9.11 13.04
CA LEU A 35 6.51 9.38 11.73
C LEU A 35 7.24 10.73 11.76
N VAL A 36 8.41 10.80 11.15
CA VAL A 36 9.25 11.99 11.07
C VAL A 36 9.53 12.31 9.61
N ILE A 37 9.34 13.58 9.24
CA ILE A 37 9.63 14.06 7.89
C ILE A 37 11.09 14.52 7.86
N THR A 38 11.84 14.02 6.90
CA THR A 38 13.14 14.58 6.55
C THR A 38 12.93 15.63 5.48
N PRO A 39 13.22 16.93 5.73
CA PRO A 39 13.09 17.95 4.71
C PRO A 39 14.08 17.71 3.58
N ILE A 40 13.72 18.17 2.38
CA ILE A 40 14.59 18.13 1.18
C ILE A 40 15.92 18.79 1.55
N SER A 41 16.96 17.98 1.64
CA SER A 41 18.29 18.34 2.13
C SER A 41 19.35 17.43 1.51
N LYS A 42 20.63 17.74 1.72
CA LYS A 42 21.74 16.90 1.24
C LYS A 42 21.65 15.43 1.69
N LYS A 43 20.97 15.16 2.82
CA LYS A 43 20.72 13.80 3.35
C LYS A 43 19.81 12.95 2.45
N LEU A 44 18.95 13.59 1.64
CA LEU A 44 18.04 12.91 0.71
C LEU A 44 18.61 12.76 -0.70
N VAL A 45 19.84 13.21 -0.97
CA VAL A 45 20.48 13.05 -2.30
C VAL A 45 20.56 11.60 -2.75
N PRO A 46 20.97 10.62 -1.90
CA PRO A 46 21.00 9.23 -2.33
C PRO A 46 19.60 8.67 -2.66
N TRP A 47 18.56 9.13 -1.95
CA TRP A 47 17.17 8.81 -2.30
C TRP A 47 16.77 9.36 -3.65
N MET A 48 17.10 10.63 -3.93
CA MET A 48 16.80 11.24 -5.22
C MET A 48 17.51 10.53 -6.37
N ILE A 49 18.78 10.12 -6.18
CA ILE A 49 19.52 9.33 -7.18
C ILE A 49 18.84 7.97 -7.39
N SER A 50 18.47 7.27 -6.32
CA SER A 50 17.78 5.98 -6.43
C SER A 50 16.47 6.08 -7.21
N VAL A 51 15.60 7.05 -6.88
CA VAL A 51 14.27 7.17 -7.48
C VAL A 51 14.30 7.83 -8.87
N PHE A 52 14.97 8.97 -9.02
CA PHE A 52 14.90 9.74 -10.27
C PHE A 52 15.93 9.31 -11.32
N VAL A 53 17.04 8.70 -10.90
CA VAL A 53 18.08 8.21 -11.82
C VAL A 53 17.94 6.71 -12.00
N LEU A 54 18.20 5.90 -10.97
CA LEU A 54 18.34 4.46 -11.14
C LEU A 54 17.01 3.76 -11.48
N LEU A 55 15.96 4.03 -10.72
CA LEU A 55 14.63 3.47 -10.98
C LEU A 55 14.06 3.92 -12.34
N ASN A 56 14.27 5.18 -12.71
CA ASN A 56 13.81 5.69 -14.02
C ASN A 56 14.65 5.15 -15.19
N THR A 57 15.95 4.92 -14.97
CA THR A 57 16.82 4.27 -15.97
C THR A 57 16.39 2.84 -16.21
N LEU A 58 16.06 2.08 -15.15
CA LEU A 58 15.48 0.74 -15.27
C LEU A 58 14.17 0.75 -16.05
N ASN A 59 13.31 1.74 -15.75
CA ASN A 59 12.05 1.94 -16.44
C ASN A 59 12.24 2.22 -17.94
N THR A 60 13.17 3.11 -18.26
CA THR A 60 13.48 3.52 -19.63
C THR A 60 14.09 2.37 -20.42
N ALA A 61 15.02 1.60 -19.83
CA ALA A 61 15.60 0.41 -20.47
C ALA A 61 14.53 -0.65 -20.77
N SER A 62 13.64 -0.92 -19.81
CA SER A 62 12.54 -1.87 -19.99
C SER A 62 11.57 -1.42 -21.09
N LEU A 63 11.20 -0.13 -21.09
CA LEU A 63 10.34 0.44 -22.13
C LEU A 63 11.00 0.39 -23.51
N CYS A 64 12.29 0.70 -23.60
CA CYS A 64 13.05 0.63 -24.83
C CYS A 64 13.03 -0.78 -25.44
N LEU A 65 13.22 -1.81 -24.62
CA LEU A 65 13.15 -3.21 -25.06
C LEU A 65 11.75 -3.60 -25.56
N LEU A 66 10.70 -3.20 -24.84
CA LEU A 66 9.32 -3.48 -25.23
C LEU A 66 8.95 -2.78 -26.54
N VAL A 67 9.36 -1.52 -26.70
CA VAL A 67 9.17 -0.75 -27.94
C VAL A 67 9.97 -1.36 -29.09
N ALA A 68 11.23 -1.74 -28.85
CA ALA A 68 12.06 -2.39 -29.85
C ALA A 68 11.45 -3.72 -30.33
N LYS A 69 10.87 -4.50 -29.41
CA LYS A 69 10.13 -5.72 -29.73
C LYS A 69 8.86 -5.43 -30.54
N LEU A 70 8.10 -4.39 -30.17
CA LEU A 70 6.87 -4.00 -30.87
C LEU A 70 7.12 -3.61 -32.33
N PHE A 71 8.23 -2.91 -32.60
CA PHE A 71 8.63 -2.51 -33.95
C PHE A 71 9.43 -3.57 -34.71
N GLY A 72 9.67 -4.75 -34.12
CA GLY A 72 10.41 -5.84 -34.75
C GLY A 72 11.93 -5.62 -34.87
N PHE A 73 12.49 -4.63 -34.18
CA PHE A 73 13.95 -4.41 -34.12
C PHE A 73 14.67 -5.51 -33.36
N VAL A 74 13.98 -6.12 -32.38
CA VAL A 74 14.54 -7.18 -31.54
C VAL A 74 13.58 -8.37 -31.46
N GLN A 75 14.12 -9.57 -31.63
CA GLN A 75 13.39 -10.81 -31.39
C GLN A 75 13.59 -11.28 -29.94
N LEU A 76 12.76 -10.78 -29.03
CA LEU A 76 12.69 -11.32 -27.66
C LEU A 76 11.80 -12.57 -27.61
N SER A 77 12.17 -13.55 -26.79
CA SER A 77 11.28 -14.64 -26.43
C SER A 77 10.08 -14.11 -25.62
N PHE A 78 8.97 -14.83 -25.64
CA PHE A 78 7.77 -14.41 -24.92
C PHE A 78 8.02 -14.27 -23.42
N SER A 79 8.75 -15.21 -22.82
CA SER A 79 9.11 -15.21 -21.40
C SER A 79 9.96 -14.00 -21.00
N VAL A 80 10.95 -13.64 -21.82
CA VAL A 80 11.75 -12.42 -21.61
C VAL A 80 10.90 -11.16 -21.76
N THR A 81 9.95 -11.17 -22.70
CA THR A 81 9.01 -10.05 -22.90
C THR A 81 8.12 -9.86 -21.66
N LEU A 82 7.57 -10.95 -21.09
CA LEU A 82 6.77 -10.89 -19.87
C LEU A 82 7.57 -10.39 -18.66
N VAL A 83 8.80 -10.86 -18.49
CA VAL A 83 9.66 -10.40 -17.39
C VAL A 83 10.02 -8.92 -17.56
N THR A 84 10.34 -8.49 -18.77
CA THR A 84 10.61 -7.08 -19.10
C THR A 84 9.38 -6.20 -18.86
N LEU A 85 8.18 -6.68 -19.20
CA LEU A 85 6.92 -6.01 -18.89
C LEU A 85 6.72 -5.91 -17.38
N GLY A 86 7.00 -6.98 -16.63
CA GLY A 86 6.95 -7.00 -15.17
C GLY A 86 7.89 -5.96 -14.54
N TRP A 87 9.12 -5.84 -15.05
CA TRP A 87 10.06 -4.79 -14.65
C TRP A 87 9.49 -3.40 -14.90
N TRP A 88 9.05 -3.11 -16.13
CA TRP A 88 8.52 -1.81 -16.54
C TRP A 88 7.31 -1.38 -15.69
N VAL A 89 6.32 -2.26 -15.52
CA VAL A 89 5.12 -1.98 -14.73
C VAL A 89 5.49 -1.74 -13.26
N SER A 90 6.35 -2.58 -12.68
CA SER A 90 6.76 -2.45 -11.28
C SER A 90 7.59 -1.18 -11.03
N SER A 91 8.53 -0.84 -11.92
CA SER A 91 9.36 0.37 -11.79
C SER A 91 8.55 1.64 -12.00
N THR A 92 7.69 1.68 -13.01
CA THR A 92 6.76 2.80 -13.24
C THR A 92 5.89 3.01 -12.02
N PHE A 93 5.34 1.94 -11.47
CA PHE A 93 4.47 2.01 -10.31
C PHE A 93 5.20 2.48 -9.05
N ALA A 94 6.37 1.90 -8.75
CA ALA A 94 7.17 2.32 -7.62
C ALA A 94 7.55 3.81 -7.73
N PHE A 95 7.89 4.28 -8.92
CA PHE A 95 8.17 5.69 -9.17
C PHE A 95 6.96 6.58 -8.84
N PHE A 96 5.76 6.22 -9.31
CA PHE A 96 4.54 6.96 -8.97
C PHE A 96 4.25 6.97 -7.47
N LEU A 97 4.41 5.84 -6.78
CA LEU A 97 4.22 5.77 -5.33
C LEU A 97 5.22 6.64 -4.57
N GLU A 98 6.49 6.66 -4.99
CA GLU A 98 7.52 7.52 -4.40
C GLU A 98 7.18 9.00 -4.54
N VAL A 99 6.75 9.42 -5.74
CA VAL A 99 6.30 10.79 -5.98
C VAL A 99 5.08 11.13 -5.11
N LEU A 100 4.13 10.20 -4.97
CA LEU A 100 2.96 10.39 -4.12
C LEU A 100 3.33 10.49 -2.64
N VAL A 101 4.19 9.60 -2.13
CA VAL A 101 4.66 9.67 -0.73
C VAL A 101 5.42 10.96 -0.49
N CYS A 102 6.27 11.41 -1.42
CA CYS A 102 6.95 12.69 -1.31
C CYS A 102 5.94 13.87 -1.28
N LYS A 103 4.96 13.88 -2.19
CA LYS A 103 3.91 14.92 -2.26
C LYS A 103 3.07 14.97 -0.98
N PHE A 104 2.71 13.80 -0.44
CA PHE A 104 1.87 13.69 0.75
C PHE A 104 2.68 13.56 2.05
N ALA A 105 4.01 13.64 2.02
CA ALA A 105 4.88 13.38 3.18
C ALA A 105 4.48 14.21 4.40
N LYS A 106 4.30 15.52 4.20
CA LYS A 106 3.91 16.46 5.27
C LYS A 106 2.51 16.16 5.80
N SER A 107 1.55 16.02 4.89
CA SER A 107 0.15 15.78 5.24
C SER A 107 -0.05 14.44 5.93
N GLY A 108 0.47 13.35 5.36
CA GLY A 108 0.34 11.99 5.86
C GLY A 108 1.04 11.77 7.20
N THR A 109 2.25 12.33 7.37
CA THR A 109 2.97 12.24 8.66
C THR A 109 2.25 13.00 9.76
N ASN A 110 1.82 14.24 9.49
CA ASN A 110 1.07 15.03 10.47
C ASN A 110 -0.25 14.34 10.83
N SER A 111 -0.96 13.82 9.81
CA SER A 111 -2.21 13.09 10.02
C SER A 111 -2.00 11.83 10.88
N PHE A 112 -0.94 11.05 10.61
CA PHE A 112 -0.59 9.88 11.43
C PHE A 112 -0.33 10.25 12.89
N ASN A 113 0.50 11.26 13.10
CA ASN A 113 0.89 11.68 14.43
C ASN A 113 -0.29 12.32 15.18
N TRP A 114 -1.19 13.01 14.49
CA TRP A 114 -2.40 13.57 15.08
C TRP A 114 -3.41 12.49 15.43
N ILE A 115 -3.62 11.48 14.59
CA ILE A 115 -4.53 10.36 14.94
C ILE A 115 -4.00 9.59 16.15
N LEU A 116 -2.67 9.42 16.24
CA LEU A 116 -2.01 8.84 17.39
C LEU A 116 -2.18 9.68 18.66
N SER A 117 -2.05 11.01 18.57
CA SER A 117 -2.30 11.92 19.70
C SER A 117 -3.76 11.89 20.13
N LEU A 118 -4.68 11.92 19.16
CA LEU A 118 -6.12 11.90 19.40
C LEU A 118 -6.54 10.61 20.10
N GLU A 119 -6.02 9.46 19.68
CA GLU A 119 -6.25 8.19 20.37
C GLU A 119 -5.82 8.29 21.84
N GLN A 120 -4.61 8.79 22.11
CA GLN A 120 -4.09 8.95 23.47
C GLN A 120 -4.93 9.92 24.32
N GLU A 121 -5.37 11.04 23.73
CA GLU A 121 -6.21 12.03 24.41
C GLU A 121 -7.59 11.47 24.77
N LEU A 122 -8.25 10.75 23.84
CA LEU A 122 -9.54 10.11 24.08
C LEU A 122 -9.47 9.07 25.20
N TYR A 123 -8.38 8.29 25.28
CA TYR A 123 -8.19 7.34 26.38
C TYR A 123 -7.85 8.03 27.71
N LYS A 124 -7.03 9.09 27.70
CA LYS A 124 -6.71 9.84 28.93
C LYS A 124 -7.94 10.51 29.52
N GLY A 125 -8.79 11.14 28.69
CA GLY A 125 -10.00 11.82 29.14
C GLY A 125 -11.03 10.88 29.78
N ASN A 126 -11.15 9.66 29.27
CA ASN A 126 -12.09 8.67 29.82
C ASN A 126 -11.61 8.00 31.12
N ASN A 127 -10.30 8.01 31.40
CA ASN A 127 -9.71 7.34 32.57
C ASN A 127 -9.97 8.05 33.91
N SER A 128 -10.56 9.26 33.91
CA SER A 128 -11.04 9.88 35.15
C SER A 128 -12.28 9.21 35.74
N ALA A 129 -13.01 8.38 34.96
CA ALA A 129 -14.25 7.75 35.44
C ALA A 129 -14.22 6.21 35.47
N SER A 130 -13.30 5.55 34.77
CA SER A 130 -13.09 4.11 34.95
C SER A 130 -11.71 3.71 34.46
N ARG A 131 -10.99 2.92 35.26
CA ARG A 131 -9.87 2.11 34.78
C ARG A 131 -10.45 1.13 33.76
N ILE A 132 -10.60 1.56 32.51
CA ILE A 132 -10.81 0.66 31.38
C ILE A 132 -9.51 -0.13 31.31
N THR A 133 -9.47 -1.26 32.02
CA THR A 133 -8.50 -2.31 31.83
C THR A 133 -8.44 -2.52 30.31
N ARG A 134 -7.28 -2.24 29.71
CA ARG A 134 -6.99 -2.71 28.35
C ARG A 134 -7.41 -4.18 28.37
N PRO A 135 -8.43 -4.59 27.60
CA PRO A 135 -8.98 -5.94 27.71
C PRO A 135 -7.80 -6.90 27.61
N SER A 136 -7.62 -7.70 28.67
CA SER A 136 -6.56 -8.69 28.76
C SER A 136 -6.70 -9.68 27.60
N PRO A 137 -5.58 -10.16 27.02
CA PRO A 137 -5.61 -10.89 25.76
C PRO A 137 -5.97 -12.36 25.99
N PRO A 138 -6.83 -12.97 25.15
CA PRO A 138 -6.60 -14.38 24.83
C PRO A 138 -7.02 -14.75 23.39
N SER A 139 -6.85 -13.86 22.41
CA SER A 139 -6.82 -14.30 21.01
C SER A 139 -5.44 -14.01 20.44
N PRO A 140 -4.78 -14.98 19.77
CA PRO A 140 -3.58 -14.69 19.02
C PRO A 140 -3.83 -13.49 18.12
N ASP A 141 -2.96 -12.48 18.20
CA ASP A 141 -3.06 -11.27 17.38
C ASP A 141 -2.63 -11.60 15.95
N TRP A 142 -3.53 -12.26 15.23
CA TRP A 142 -3.34 -12.68 13.86
C TRP A 142 -3.04 -11.49 12.95
N LYS A 143 -3.68 -10.33 13.18
CA LYS A 143 -3.45 -9.13 12.36
C LYS A 143 -2.00 -8.66 12.48
N GLY A 144 -1.47 -8.51 13.70
CA GLY A 144 -0.08 -8.11 13.92
C GLY A 144 0.93 -9.15 13.43
N LEU A 145 0.62 -10.45 13.60
CA LEU A 145 1.45 -11.54 13.10
C LEU A 145 1.52 -11.55 11.57
N THR A 146 0.36 -11.52 10.89
CA THR A 146 0.29 -11.49 9.43
C THR A 146 0.99 -10.27 8.86
N LEU A 147 0.80 -9.08 9.45
CA LEU A 147 1.49 -7.86 9.00
C LEU A 147 3.01 -8.01 9.11
N THR A 148 3.51 -8.53 10.22
CA THR A 148 4.94 -8.74 10.44
C THR A 148 5.50 -9.76 9.44
N THR A 149 4.79 -10.86 9.21
CA THR A 149 5.17 -11.89 8.22
C THR A 149 5.19 -11.32 6.80
N LEU A 150 4.23 -10.47 6.43
CA LEU A 150 4.22 -9.82 5.11
C LEU A 150 5.44 -8.91 4.93
N ILE A 151 5.83 -8.13 5.95
CA ILE A 151 7.03 -7.28 5.87
C ILE A 151 8.29 -8.13 5.68
N HIS A 152 8.42 -9.24 6.41
CA HIS A 152 9.52 -10.19 6.19
C HIS A 152 9.52 -10.73 4.76
N LEU A 153 8.36 -11.17 4.28
CA LEU A 153 8.23 -11.76 2.94
C LEU A 153 8.62 -10.76 1.86
N ILE A 154 8.15 -9.51 1.92
CA ILE A 154 8.50 -8.45 0.96
C ILE A 154 10.01 -8.17 0.98
N PHE A 155 10.63 -8.11 2.17
CA PHE A 155 12.07 -7.91 2.28
C PHE A 155 12.86 -9.07 1.68
N PHE A 156 12.57 -10.32 2.07
CA PHE A 156 13.27 -11.49 1.53
C PHE A 156 13.02 -11.68 0.03
N GLN A 157 11.83 -11.36 -0.45
CA GLN A 157 11.49 -11.38 -1.86
C GLN A 157 12.40 -10.45 -2.67
N SER A 158 12.76 -9.28 -2.14
CA SER A 158 13.66 -8.34 -2.80
C SER A 158 15.06 -8.93 -3.01
N ILE A 159 15.59 -9.64 -2.00
CA ILE A 159 16.89 -10.33 -2.05
C ILE A 159 16.82 -11.49 -3.04
N PHE A 160 15.76 -12.29 -2.95
CA PHE A 160 15.53 -13.42 -3.84
C PHE A 160 15.46 -12.98 -5.30
N LEU A 161 14.68 -11.93 -5.60
CA LEU A 161 14.57 -11.35 -6.94
C LEU A 161 15.93 -10.95 -7.52
N TYR A 162 16.74 -10.26 -6.73
CA TYR A 162 18.05 -9.83 -7.19
C TYR A 162 18.98 -11.02 -7.47
N ILE A 163 19.07 -11.97 -6.55
CA ILE A 163 19.95 -13.14 -6.71
C ILE A 163 19.51 -13.98 -7.92
N PHE A 164 18.24 -14.37 -7.97
CA PHE A 164 17.77 -15.29 -9.00
C PHE A 164 17.58 -14.61 -10.36
N LEU A 165 16.83 -13.51 -10.44
CA LEU A 165 16.54 -12.90 -11.74
C LEU A 165 17.74 -12.16 -12.34
N VAL A 166 18.48 -11.39 -11.52
CA VAL A 166 19.58 -10.55 -12.03
C VAL A 166 20.89 -11.33 -12.13
N LEU A 167 21.31 -12.01 -11.07
CA LEU A 167 22.63 -12.66 -11.05
C LEU A 167 22.64 -14.01 -11.78
N ILE A 168 21.70 -14.90 -11.46
CA ILE A 168 21.67 -16.27 -11.99
C ILE A 168 21.07 -16.31 -13.40
N PHE A 169 19.83 -15.86 -13.57
CA PHE A 169 19.11 -15.97 -14.84
C PHE A 169 19.43 -14.87 -15.85
N ARG A 170 20.06 -13.77 -15.39
CA ARG A 170 20.40 -12.61 -16.23
C ARG A 170 19.20 -12.03 -16.99
N LEU A 171 18.02 -12.08 -16.36
CA LEU A 171 16.77 -11.53 -16.89
C LEU A 171 16.57 -10.06 -16.52
N ASP A 172 17.68 -9.34 -16.30
CA ASP A 172 17.64 -7.90 -16.08
C ASP A 172 17.60 -7.14 -17.41
N PRO A 173 16.84 -6.03 -17.49
CA PRO A 173 16.71 -5.26 -18.72
C PRO A 173 18.05 -4.77 -19.29
N TYR A 174 19.07 -4.55 -18.45
CA TYR A 174 20.37 -4.06 -18.90
C TYR A 174 21.15 -5.13 -19.67
N TYR A 175 21.16 -6.37 -19.16
CA TYR A 175 21.76 -7.50 -19.87
C TYR A 175 21.06 -7.77 -21.20
N ILE A 176 19.72 -7.76 -21.21
CA ILE A 176 18.94 -7.98 -22.44
C ILE A 176 19.20 -6.87 -23.46
N LEU A 177 19.32 -5.61 -23.01
CA LEU A 177 19.66 -4.46 -23.87
C LEU A 177 21.07 -4.63 -24.48
N GLU A 178 22.04 -5.09 -23.68
CA GLU A 178 23.40 -5.35 -24.13
C GLU A 178 23.46 -6.44 -25.21
N GLU A 179 22.75 -7.55 -24.99
CA GLU A 179 22.78 -8.70 -25.88
C GLU A 179 22.05 -8.45 -27.21
N THR A 180 20.98 -7.64 -27.19
CA THR A 180 20.05 -7.54 -28.33
C THR A 180 20.17 -6.27 -29.17
N LEU A 181 20.45 -5.12 -28.55
CA LEU A 181 20.40 -3.83 -29.25
C LEU A 181 21.76 -3.25 -29.59
N LEU A 182 22.81 -3.66 -28.87
CA LEU A 182 24.14 -3.11 -29.13
C LEU A 182 24.82 -3.81 -30.32
N PRO A 183 25.24 -3.06 -31.36
CA PRO A 183 25.95 -3.65 -32.49
C PRO A 183 27.30 -4.20 -32.05
N TYR A 184 27.67 -5.37 -32.58
CA TYR A 184 28.99 -5.94 -32.35
C TYR A 184 30.01 -5.28 -33.31
N PRO A 185 31.14 -4.72 -32.82
CA PRO A 185 31.58 -4.62 -31.42
C PRO A 185 31.13 -3.32 -30.73
N ALA A 186 30.45 -3.45 -29.57
CA ALA A 186 30.09 -2.30 -28.75
C ALA A 186 31.32 -1.72 -28.02
N SER A 187 31.39 -0.40 -27.91
CA SER A 187 32.48 0.30 -27.22
C SER A 187 32.59 -0.12 -25.74
N LEU A 188 33.82 -0.28 -25.25
CA LEU A 188 34.12 -0.69 -23.86
C LEU A 188 33.45 0.19 -22.79
N PRO A 189 33.38 1.53 -22.95
CA PRO A 189 32.70 2.39 -21.96
C PRO A 189 31.21 2.07 -21.79
N VAL A 190 30.51 1.71 -22.89
CA VAL A 190 29.07 1.39 -22.83
C VAL A 190 28.84 0.07 -22.09
N LYS A 191 29.67 -0.96 -22.37
CA LYS A 191 29.60 -2.24 -21.64
C LYS A 191 29.86 -2.07 -20.15
N PHE A 192 30.88 -1.27 -19.80
CA PHE A 192 31.17 -0.96 -18.40
C PHE A 192 29.99 -0.27 -17.72
N LEU A 193 29.35 0.70 -18.40
CA LEU A 193 28.19 1.41 -17.86
C LEU A 193 26.97 0.49 -17.66
N LEU A 194 26.65 -0.38 -18.62
CA LEU A 194 25.56 -1.34 -18.50
C LEU A 194 25.81 -2.36 -17.38
N HIS A 195 27.06 -2.82 -17.24
CA HIS A 195 27.45 -3.67 -16.12
C HIS A 195 27.28 -2.97 -14.77
N LEU A 196 27.65 -1.68 -14.68
CA LEU A 196 27.43 -0.87 -13.48
C LEU A 196 25.93 -0.73 -13.16
N PHE A 197 25.08 -0.51 -14.17
CA PHE A 197 23.62 -0.47 -13.98
C PHE A 197 23.04 -1.81 -13.51
N ARG A 198 23.58 -2.92 -14.03
CA ARG A 198 23.21 -4.27 -13.60
C ARG A 198 23.53 -4.51 -12.12
N VAL A 199 24.74 -4.19 -11.68
CA VAL A 199 25.12 -4.32 -10.25
C VAL A 199 24.28 -3.39 -9.36
N THR A 200 23.97 -2.19 -9.84
CA THR A 200 23.14 -1.23 -9.09
C THR A 200 21.64 -1.54 -9.15
N THR A 201 21.19 -2.58 -9.85
CA THR A 201 19.76 -2.98 -9.95
C THR A 201 19.17 -3.39 -8.60
N TRP A 202 19.99 -3.82 -7.64
CA TRP A 202 19.59 -4.03 -6.24
C TRP A 202 18.93 -2.78 -5.62
N ILE A 203 19.37 -1.58 -6.01
CA ILE A 203 18.88 -0.31 -5.47
C ILE A 203 17.41 -0.08 -5.85
N PRO A 204 17.00 -0.10 -7.13
CA PRO A 204 15.59 -0.09 -7.52
C PRO A 204 14.74 -1.19 -6.88
N ILE A 205 15.23 -2.44 -6.83
CA ILE A 205 14.48 -3.58 -6.27
C ILE A 205 14.18 -3.35 -4.77
N SER A 206 15.21 -2.98 -4.00
CA SER A 206 15.05 -2.67 -2.58
C SER A 206 14.17 -1.44 -2.35
N GLN A 207 14.19 -0.47 -3.28
CA GLN A 207 13.31 0.69 -3.22
C GLN A 207 11.84 0.31 -3.41
N VAL A 208 11.52 -0.55 -4.37
CA VAL A 208 10.16 -1.07 -4.59
C VAL A 208 9.66 -1.81 -3.35
N ALA A 209 10.51 -2.67 -2.76
CA ALA A 209 10.17 -3.39 -1.54
C ALA A 209 9.93 -2.45 -0.34
N ARG A 210 10.74 -1.40 -0.21
CA ARG A 210 10.61 -0.41 0.86
C ARG A 210 9.31 0.36 0.76
N ILE A 211 8.96 0.90 -0.41
CA ILE A 211 7.74 1.70 -0.57
C ILE A 211 6.47 0.87 -0.33
N ILE A 212 6.42 -0.37 -0.84
CA ILE A 212 5.28 -1.27 -0.63
C ILE A 212 5.15 -1.59 0.86
N SER A 213 6.24 -1.95 1.53
CA SER A 213 6.23 -2.25 2.97
C SER A 213 5.80 -1.04 3.81
N PHE A 214 6.27 0.16 3.45
CA PHE A 214 5.93 1.41 4.13
C PHE A 214 4.43 1.71 4.01
N ILE A 215 3.87 1.70 2.80
CA ILE A 215 2.45 1.97 2.55
C ILE A 215 1.60 0.94 3.28
N LEU A 216 1.94 -0.35 3.18
CA LEU A 216 1.20 -1.42 3.83
C LEU A 216 1.16 -1.25 5.36
N ALA A 217 2.33 -1.10 5.99
CA ALA A 217 2.44 -1.01 7.44
C ALA A 217 1.77 0.26 7.99
N THR A 218 2.05 1.42 7.40
CA THR A 218 1.47 2.69 7.86
C THR A 218 -0.03 2.75 7.65
N SER A 219 -0.55 2.26 6.52
CA SER A 219 -1.99 2.28 6.23
C SER A 219 -2.78 1.35 7.16
N ILE A 220 -2.27 0.14 7.42
CA ILE A 220 -2.93 -0.82 8.34
C ILE A 220 -2.92 -0.27 9.77
N VAL A 221 -1.81 0.30 10.23
CA VAL A 221 -1.73 0.90 11.57
C VAL A 221 -2.62 2.14 11.66
N ALA A 222 -2.60 3.04 10.68
CA ALA A 222 -3.45 4.23 10.65
C ALA A 222 -4.94 3.89 10.64
N ALA A 223 -5.36 2.87 9.87
CA ALA A 223 -6.75 2.43 9.86
C ALA A 223 -7.19 1.86 11.21
N ASN A 224 -6.32 1.08 11.89
CA ASN A 224 -6.63 0.59 13.24
C ASN A 224 -6.65 1.72 14.27
N LEU A 225 -5.77 2.73 14.17
CA LEU A 225 -5.86 3.94 15.00
C LEU A 225 -7.19 4.67 14.79
N ALA A 226 -7.65 4.79 13.55
CA ALA A 226 -8.95 5.39 13.24
C ALA A 226 -10.10 4.60 13.88
N LEU A 227 -10.09 3.27 13.75
CA LEU A 227 -11.06 2.39 14.40
C LEU A 227 -11.02 2.49 15.93
N SER A 228 -9.83 2.63 16.53
CA SER A 228 -9.69 2.90 17.96
C SER A 228 -10.39 4.21 18.35
N CYS A 229 -10.13 5.30 17.63
CA CYS A 229 -10.72 6.61 17.89
C CYS A 229 -12.25 6.55 17.75
N ILE A 230 -12.75 5.93 16.68
CA ILE A 230 -14.18 5.74 16.42
C ILE A 230 -14.83 4.96 17.56
N SER A 231 -14.24 3.84 17.98
CA SER A 231 -14.74 3.04 19.10
C SER A 231 -14.68 3.77 20.45
N ALA A 232 -13.65 4.59 20.69
CA ALA A 232 -13.55 5.40 21.89
C ALA A 232 -14.62 6.50 21.92
N LEU A 233 -14.87 7.16 20.78
CA LEU A 233 -15.93 8.15 20.62
C LEU A 233 -17.31 7.52 20.81
N GLU A 234 -17.55 6.33 20.24
CA GLU A 234 -18.78 5.58 20.43
C GLU A 234 -19.07 5.34 21.91
N LYS A 235 -18.10 4.80 22.65
CA LYS A 235 -18.22 4.53 24.09
C LYS A 235 -18.46 5.80 24.91
N ALA A 236 -17.85 6.91 24.55
CA ALA A 236 -18.10 8.18 25.24
C ALA A 236 -19.52 8.70 24.97
N THR A 237 -20.07 8.40 23.79
CA THR A 237 -21.41 8.85 23.40
C THR A 237 -22.53 7.95 23.89
N SER A 238 -22.27 6.73 24.37
CA SER A 238 -23.34 5.84 24.88
C SER A 238 -23.91 6.31 26.23
N SER A 239 -23.24 7.19 26.95
CA SER A 239 -23.78 7.80 28.16
C SER A 239 -24.86 8.83 27.84
N ARG A 240 -26.05 8.69 28.46
CA ARG A 240 -27.14 9.66 28.37
C ARG A 240 -26.73 11.04 28.87
N GLU A 241 -25.86 11.09 29.88
CA GLU A 241 -25.37 12.34 30.50
C GLU A 241 -24.64 13.22 29.47
N THR A 242 -23.87 12.59 28.58
CA THR A 242 -23.14 13.26 27.50
C THR A 242 -24.07 14.08 26.61
N TRP A 243 -25.26 13.56 26.30
CA TRP A 243 -26.25 14.20 25.42
C TRP A 243 -27.11 15.26 26.11
N THR A 244 -27.20 15.20 27.43
CA THR A 244 -27.85 16.26 28.21
C THR A 244 -26.94 17.48 28.35
N ASN A 245 -25.63 17.30 28.34
CA ASN A 245 -24.66 18.38 28.44
C ASN A 245 -24.25 18.89 27.04
N LYS A 246 -24.66 20.12 26.71
CA LYS A 246 -24.40 20.78 25.43
C LYS A 246 -22.90 20.92 25.12
N ASP A 247 -22.09 21.22 26.12
CA ASP A 247 -20.64 21.42 25.96
C ASP A 247 -19.90 20.10 25.75
N ALA A 248 -20.36 19.04 26.42
CA ALA A 248 -19.85 17.69 26.22
C ALA A 248 -20.18 17.21 24.79
N THR A 249 -21.44 17.32 24.38
CA THR A 249 -21.87 16.93 23.02
C THR A 249 -21.10 17.70 21.94
N THR A 250 -20.92 19.02 22.12
CA THR A 250 -20.19 19.85 21.16
C THR A 250 -18.71 19.44 21.06
N ARG A 251 -18.06 19.12 22.17
CA ARG A 251 -16.70 18.56 22.19
C ARG A 251 -16.61 17.23 21.46
N HIS A 252 -17.53 16.30 21.71
CA HIS A 252 -17.52 15.01 21.01
C HIS A 252 -17.71 15.12 19.49
N LEU A 253 -18.62 16.00 19.05
CA LEU A 253 -18.80 16.26 17.62
C LEU A 253 -17.55 16.92 16.99
N LEU A 254 -16.85 17.76 17.75
CA LEU A 254 -15.59 18.35 17.33
C LEU A 254 -14.49 17.29 17.19
N ASP A 255 -14.36 16.38 18.16
CA ASP A 255 -13.36 15.31 18.13
C ASP A 255 -13.61 14.30 17.00
N TYR A 256 -14.88 14.01 16.70
CA TYR A 256 -15.23 13.23 15.51
C TYR A 256 -14.86 13.96 14.22
N THR A 257 -15.15 15.26 14.14
CA THR A 257 -14.79 16.07 12.96
C THR A 257 -13.27 16.14 12.78
N ARG A 258 -12.50 16.20 13.88
CA ARG A 258 -11.03 16.10 13.86
C ARG A 258 -10.58 14.76 13.31
N CYS A 259 -11.13 13.65 13.82
CA CYS A 259 -10.84 12.31 13.31
C CYS A 259 -11.13 12.19 11.81
N GLN A 260 -12.27 12.70 11.37
CA GLN A 260 -12.67 12.74 9.98
C GLN A 260 -11.68 13.52 9.10
N LEU A 261 -11.30 14.72 9.53
CA LEU A 261 -10.38 15.58 8.79
C LEU A 261 -9.00 14.95 8.68
N ILE A 262 -8.49 14.40 9.79
CA ILE A 262 -7.19 13.73 9.86
C ILE A 262 -7.14 12.53 8.90
N PHE A 263 -8.17 11.68 8.93
CA PHE A 263 -8.20 10.48 8.12
C PHE A 263 -8.42 10.79 6.62
N GLY A 264 -9.30 11.74 6.31
CA GLY A 264 -9.63 12.14 4.94
C GLY A 264 -8.49 12.84 4.21
N ILE A 265 -7.74 13.70 4.89
CA ILE A 265 -6.64 14.47 4.29
C ILE A 265 -5.35 13.63 4.16
N GLY A 266 -5.10 12.73 5.11
CA GLY A 266 -3.83 12.01 5.20
C GLY A 266 -3.76 10.71 4.39
N TYR A 267 -4.76 9.83 4.56
CA TYR A 267 -4.61 8.41 4.20
C TYR A 267 -5.52 7.95 3.07
N ALA A 268 -6.70 8.55 2.92
CA ALA A 268 -7.68 8.10 1.94
C ALA A 268 -7.14 8.04 0.49
N PRO A 269 -6.42 9.06 -0.04
CA PRO A 269 -5.91 9.01 -1.41
C PRO A 269 -4.85 7.92 -1.61
N THR A 270 -3.91 7.79 -0.67
CA THR A 270 -2.83 6.81 -0.75
C THR A 270 -3.37 5.38 -0.72
N MET A 271 -4.34 5.10 0.17
CA MET A 271 -4.97 3.79 0.29
C MET A 271 -5.86 3.44 -0.89
N ALA A 272 -6.50 4.43 -1.51
CA ALA A 272 -7.28 4.24 -2.73
C ALA A 272 -6.39 3.83 -3.91
N ILE A 273 -5.33 4.58 -4.16
CA ILE A 273 -4.37 4.37 -5.24
C ILE A 273 -3.67 3.01 -5.04
N SER A 274 -2.99 2.86 -3.91
CA SER A 274 -3.14 1.69 -3.02
C SER A 274 -3.79 0.43 -3.56
N SER A 275 -5.07 0.35 -3.22
CA SER A 275 -5.96 -0.78 -3.45
C SER A 275 -6.24 -1.02 -4.93
N PHE A 276 -6.35 0.05 -5.73
CA PHE A 276 -6.53 -0.05 -7.17
C PHE A 276 -5.36 -0.75 -7.84
N LEU A 277 -4.14 -0.46 -7.39
CA LEU A 277 -2.93 -1.05 -7.97
C LEU A 277 -2.75 -2.49 -7.52
N CYS A 278 -3.08 -2.80 -6.27
CA CYS A 278 -3.14 -4.19 -5.81
C CYS A 278 -4.11 -5.03 -6.67
N LEU A 279 -5.20 -4.44 -7.19
CA LEU A 279 -6.17 -5.16 -8.02
C LEU A 279 -5.55 -5.54 -9.36
N TRP A 280 -4.88 -4.58 -10.00
CA TRP A 280 -4.19 -4.78 -11.28
C TRP A 280 -3.12 -5.85 -11.17
N PHE A 281 -2.24 -5.75 -10.17
CA PHE A 281 -1.19 -6.75 -9.96
C PHE A 281 -1.75 -8.13 -9.59
N SER A 282 -2.83 -8.20 -8.80
CA SER A 282 -3.46 -9.48 -8.47
C SER A 282 -3.99 -10.18 -9.71
N VAL A 283 -4.68 -9.46 -10.60
CA VAL A 283 -5.17 -10.02 -11.88
C VAL A 283 -4.00 -10.47 -12.75
N LEU A 284 -2.98 -9.63 -12.91
CA LEU A 284 -1.81 -9.93 -13.75
C LEU A 284 -1.07 -11.18 -13.28
N PHE A 285 -0.74 -11.27 -11.98
CA PHE A 285 0.03 -12.39 -11.45
C PHE A 285 -0.78 -13.68 -11.37
N ASN A 286 -2.09 -13.61 -11.08
CA ASN A 286 -2.97 -14.77 -11.17
C ASN A 286 -3.05 -15.30 -12.61
N PHE A 287 -3.20 -14.42 -13.59
CA PHE A 287 -3.24 -14.79 -15.00
C PHE A 287 -1.94 -15.48 -15.44
N ILE A 288 -0.79 -14.88 -15.14
CA ILE A 288 0.53 -15.45 -15.45
C ILE A 288 0.68 -16.82 -14.78
N SER A 289 0.33 -16.93 -13.50
CA SER A 289 0.43 -18.18 -12.74
C SER A 289 -0.44 -19.30 -13.31
N LEU A 290 -1.66 -19.02 -13.77
CA LEU A 290 -2.58 -20.07 -14.25
C LEU A 290 -2.27 -20.49 -15.69
N LYS A 291 -2.05 -19.51 -16.57
CA LYS A 291 -2.10 -19.73 -18.02
C LYS A 291 -0.71 -19.82 -18.66
N MET A 292 0.32 -19.18 -18.09
CA MET A 292 1.66 -19.09 -18.69
C MET A 292 2.66 -20.13 -18.19
N HIS A 293 2.20 -21.17 -17.48
CA HIS A 293 3.09 -22.17 -16.85
C HIS A 293 3.96 -22.95 -17.86
N HIS A 294 3.45 -23.21 -19.06
CA HIS A 294 4.13 -23.99 -20.09
C HIS A 294 5.09 -23.17 -20.96
N LEU A 295 4.99 -21.83 -20.93
CA LEU A 295 5.90 -20.95 -21.68
C LEU A 295 7.14 -20.56 -20.85
N LEU A 296 7.03 -20.66 -19.53
CA LEU A 296 8.11 -20.32 -18.61
C LEU A 296 8.99 -21.56 -18.36
N ASP A 297 9.92 -21.82 -19.29
CA ASP A 297 10.86 -22.96 -19.21
C ASP A 297 11.69 -22.98 -17.91
N ALA A 298 11.82 -21.84 -17.22
CA ALA A 298 12.48 -21.74 -15.93
C ALA A 298 11.50 -21.97 -14.76
N SER A 299 11.50 -23.20 -14.21
CA SER A 299 10.61 -23.60 -13.10
C SER A 299 10.66 -22.65 -11.88
N ILE A 300 11.81 -21.99 -11.64
CA ILE A 300 11.97 -21.05 -10.51
C ILE A 300 11.21 -19.73 -10.76
N VAL A 301 11.25 -19.21 -11.99
CA VAL A 301 10.53 -17.99 -12.37
C VAL A 301 9.02 -18.24 -12.30
N TYR A 302 8.59 -19.45 -12.65
CA TYR A 302 7.19 -19.85 -12.51
C TYR A 302 6.73 -19.84 -11.05
N LEU A 303 7.50 -20.38 -10.10
CA LEU A 303 7.12 -20.44 -8.67
C LEU A 303 6.97 -19.04 -8.04
N TYR A 304 7.66 -18.04 -8.57
CA TYR A 304 7.62 -16.68 -8.07
C TYR A 304 6.25 -16.01 -8.23
N TYR A 305 5.57 -16.21 -9.36
CA TYR A 305 4.29 -15.55 -9.65
C TYR A 305 3.14 -15.95 -8.71
N PRO A 306 2.89 -17.24 -8.41
CA PRO A 306 1.90 -17.63 -7.40
C PRO A 306 2.19 -17.03 -6.03
N VAL A 307 3.46 -16.97 -5.62
CA VAL A 307 3.85 -16.40 -4.31
C VAL A 307 3.46 -14.92 -4.24
N ILE A 308 3.73 -14.14 -5.28
CA ILE A 308 3.29 -12.74 -5.32
C ILE A 308 1.77 -12.64 -5.32
N ALA A 309 1.07 -13.46 -6.12
CA ALA A 309 -0.38 -13.41 -6.21
C ALA A 309 -1.04 -13.67 -4.85
N VAL A 310 -0.54 -14.65 -4.10
CA VAL A 310 -0.96 -14.93 -2.71
C VAL A 310 -0.64 -13.76 -1.80
N MET A 311 0.56 -13.19 -1.91
CA MET A 311 0.97 -12.04 -1.09
C MET A 311 0.08 -10.81 -1.35
N MET A 312 -0.21 -10.49 -2.62
CA MET A 312 -1.09 -9.38 -2.99
C MET A 312 -2.52 -9.60 -2.47
N THR A 313 -3.03 -10.83 -2.59
CA THR A 313 -4.35 -11.21 -2.04
C THR A 313 -4.37 -11.03 -0.52
N ALA A 314 -3.30 -11.43 0.18
CA ALA A 314 -3.19 -11.23 1.62
C ALA A 314 -3.15 -9.73 2.00
N MET A 315 -2.44 -8.89 1.24
CA MET A 315 -2.43 -7.44 1.46
C MET A 315 -3.83 -6.83 1.31
N VAL A 316 -4.59 -7.24 0.30
CA VAL A 316 -5.97 -6.80 0.08
C VAL A 316 -6.88 -7.28 1.21
N GLU A 317 -6.81 -8.55 1.59
CA GLU A 317 -7.61 -9.12 2.68
C GLU A 317 -7.31 -8.46 4.04
N MET A 318 -6.12 -7.90 4.24
CA MET A 318 -5.81 -7.13 5.45
C MET A 318 -6.29 -5.68 5.37
N THR A 319 -6.06 -5.00 4.24
CA THR A 319 -6.33 -3.56 4.12
C THR A 319 -7.81 -3.25 3.90
N LEU A 320 -8.48 -4.01 3.04
CA LEU A 320 -9.83 -3.70 2.59
C LEU A 320 -10.89 -3.83 3.70
N PRO A 321 -10.89 -4.87 4.56
CA PRO A 321 -11.84 -4.94 5.68
C PRO A 321 -11.69 -3.79 6.65
N LEU A 322 -10.46 -3.36 6.95
CA LEU A 322 -10.23 -2.22 7.84
C LEU A 322 -10.86 -0.93 7.29
N LEU A 323 -10.77 -0.71 5.98
CA LEU A 323 -11.40 0.43 5.33
C LEU A 323 -12.93 0.38 5.36
N VAL A 324 -13.48 -0.83 5.22
CA VAL A 324 -14.93 -1.06 5.30
C VAL A 324 -15.41 -0.84 6.73
N ASP A 325 -14.72 -1.39 7.72
CA ASP A 325 -15.06 -1.25 9.14
C ASP A 325 -15.05 0.22 9.56
N VAL A 326 -14.06 1.02 9.10
CA VAL A 326 -14.01 2.47 9.39
C VAL A 326 -15.29 3.17 8.93
N TYR A 327 -15.83 2.76 7.77
CA TYR A 327 -17.06 3.32 7.24
C TYR A 327 -18.32 2.82 7.96
N GLU A 328 -18.44 1.50 8.18
CA GLU A 328 -19.64 0.92 8.81
C GLU A 328 -19.76 1.33 10.28
N ASP A 329 -18.66 1.32 11.05
CA ASP A 329 -18.65 1.76 12.45
C ASP A 329 -19.01 3.25 12.56
N SER A 330 -18.45 4.06 11.67
CA SER A 330 -18.81 5.49 11.58
C SER A 330 -20.28 5.71 11.25
N ARG A 331 -20.85 4.88 10.37
CA ARG A 331 -22.27 4.94 10.00
C ARG A 331 -23.16 4.53 11.19
N GLU A 332 -22.77 3.51 11.94
CA GLU A 332 -23.49 3.05 13.13
C GLU A 332 -23.52 4.13 14.20
N ILE A 333 -22.38 4.77 14.49
CA ILE A 333 -22.30 5.92 15.40
C ILE A 333 -23.27 7.03 14.98
N HIS A 334 -23.28 7.39 13.69
CA HIS A 334 -24.22 8.39 13.16
C HIS A 334 -25.69 7.99 13.31
N ALA A 335 -26.01 6.70 13.26
CA ALA A 335 -27.37 6.20 13.49
C ALA A 335 -27.75 6.31 14.97
N LYS A 336 -26.86 5.92 15.89
CA LYS A 336 -27.04 6.08 17.34
C LYS A 336 -27.23 7.55 17.72
N TRP A 337 -26.42 8.44 17.16
CA TRP A 337 -26.54 9.89 17.37
C TRP A 337 -27.87 10.44 16.91
N ARG A 338 -28.42 9.96 15.78
CA ARG A 338 -29.76 10.35 15.33
C ARG A 338 -30.86 9.91 16.30
N GLY A 339 -30.75 8.71 16.89
CA GLY A 339 -31.67 8.26 17.93
C GLY A 339 -31.61 9.11 19.19
N MET A 340 -30.40 9.54 19.57
CA MET A 340 -30.15 10.38 20.75
C MET A 340 -30.63 11.83 20.61
N LEU A 341 -30.84 12.33 19.38
CA LEU A 341 -31.30 13.71 19.15
C LEU A 341 -32.62 14.04 19.88
N GLY A 342 -33.48 13.05 20.13
CA GLY A 342 -34.73 13.23 20.86
C GLY A 342 -34.56 13.51 22.36
N ILE A 343 -33.39 13.21 22.93
CA ILE A 343 -33.08 13.44 24.35
C ILE A 343 -32.51 14.86 24.57
N SER A 344 -31.89 15.44 23.54
CA SER A 344 -31.27 16.76 23.64
C SER A 344 -32.32 17.88 23.65
N GLY A 345 -32.23 18.83 24.59
CA GLY A 345 -33.11 20.00 24.63
C GLY A 345 -32.98 20.90 23.39
N ASP A 346 -31.82 20.87 22.71
CA ASP A 346 -31.50 21.68 21.54
C ASP A 346 -31.57 20.88 20.22
N MET A 347 -32.64 20.10 20.02
CA MET A 347 -32.79 19.19 18.87
C MET A 347 -32.52 19.86 17.52
N LYS A 348 -32.98 21.11 17.31
CA LYS A 348 -32.82 21.85 16.05
C LYS A 348 -31.35 22.12 15.72
N TYR A 349 -30.56 22.52 16.72
CA TYR A 349 -29.14 22.81 16.56
C TYR A 349 -28.35 21.53 16.26
N PHE A 350 -28.55 20.49 17.08
CA PHE A 350 -27.84 19.22 16.91
C PHE A 350 -28.21 18.52 15.61
N LYS A 351 -29.48 18.56 15.18
CA LYS A 351 -29.90 18.02 13.88
C LYS A 351 -29.20 18.73 12.72
N ARG A 352 -29.04 20.07 12.77
CA ARG A 352 -28.31 20.83 11.75
C ARG A 352 -26.82 20.47 11.78
N LYS A 353 -26.21 20.38 12.96
CA LYS A 353 -24.79 20.04 13.10
C LYS A 353 -24.49 18.61 12.64
N LEU A 354 -25.30 17.63 13.04
CA LEU A 354 -25.16 16.24 12.63
C LEU A 354 -25.34 16.04 11.13
N ARG A 355 -26.19 16.85 10.47
CA ARG A 355 -26.33 16.86 9.02
C ARG A 355 -25.08 17.42 8.32
N SER A 356 -24.37 18.35 8.95
CA SER A 356 -23.14 18.95 8.40
C SER A 356 -21.93 18.02 8.53
N ILE A 357 -21.93 17.15 9.55
CA ILE A 357 -20.86 16.17 9.76
C ILE A 357 -21.14 15.00 8.81
N SER A 358 -20.20 14.72 7.92
CA SER A 358 -20.32 13.58 7.02
C SER A 358 -19.71 12.33 7.64
N VAL A 359 -20.28 11.18 7.33
CA VAL A 359 -19.76 9.89 7.80
C VAL A 359 -18.34 9.70 7.24
N ILE A 360 -17.39 9.40 8.12
CA ILE A 360 -16.01 9.06 7.73
C ILE A 360 -16.08 7.92 6.74
N ALA A 361 -15.55 8.15 5.54
CA ALA A 361 -15.58 7.17 4.48
C ALA A 361 -14.31 7.30 3.65
N VAL A 362 -13.77 6.15 3.28
CA VAL A 362 -12.65 6.07 2.33
C VAL A 362 -13.26 6.06 0.95
N TYR A 363 -12.82 6.99 0.12
CA TYR A 363 -13.21 7.05 -1.28
C TYR A 363 -12.06 6.54 -2.12
N GLY A 364 -12.36 5.60 -3.02
CA GLY A 364 -11.49 5.22 -4.11
C GLY A 364 -11.48 6.36 -5.13
N GLY A 365 -10.39 7.13 -5.20
CA GLY A 365 -10.36 8.35 -5.99
C GLY A 365 -8.95 8.89 -6.27
N ILE A 366 -8.82 9.70 -7.31
CA ILE A 366 -7.58 10.40 -7.67
C ILE A 366 -7.84 11.91 -7.59
N ASN A 367 -7.00 12.64 -6.85
CA ASN A 367 -6.99 14.12 -6.83
C ASN A 367 -8.38 14.74 -6.57
N SER A 368 -9.07 14.26 -5.53
CA SER A 368 -10.43 14.66 -5.12
C SER A 368 -11.60 14.15 -5.97
N TYR A 369 -11.35 13.48 -7.10
CA TYR A 369 -12.39 12.76 -7.83
C TYR A 369 -12.65 11.41 -7.18
N ASN A 370 -13.81 11.26 -6.54
CA ASN A 370 -14.21 10.04 -5.85
C ASN A 370 -14.97 9.12 -6.82
N PHE A 371 -14.35 8.01 -7.25
CA PHE A 371 -14.97 7.03 -8.13
C PHE A 371 -15.94 6.12 -7.38
N TYR A 372 -15.55 5.65 -6.20
CA TYR A 372 -16.38 4.78 -5.38
C TYR A 372 -16.13 5.00 -3.89
N LYS A 373 -17.09 4.54 -3.08
CA LYS A 373 -17.02 4.57 -1.62
C LYS A 373 -16.80 3.15 -1.11
N CYS A 374 -15.82 2.96 -0.22
CA CYS A 374 -15.61 1.66 0.42
C CYS A 374 -16.79 1.34 1.34
N LYS A 375 -17.56 0.31 0.98
CA LYS A 375 -18.70 -0.23 1.73
C LYS A 375 -18.53 -1.74 1.90
N LYS A 376 -19.38 -2.38 2.71
CA LYS A 376 -19.37 -3.85 2.84
C LYS A 376 -19.44 -4.61 1.51
N SER A 377 -20.21 -4.10 0.54
CA SER A 377 -20.28 -4.67 -0.82
C SER A 377 -18.98 -4.54 -1.63
N THR A 378 -18.13 -3.55 -1.31
CA THR A 378 -16.86 -3.32 -2.01
C THR A 378 -15.89 -4.49 -1.83
N LYS A 379 -15.90 -5.17 -0.67
CA LYS A 379 -15.06 -6.36 -0.45
C LYS A 379 -15.37 -7.47 -1.46
N LEU A 380 -16.64 -7.86 -1.54
CA LEU A 380 -17.09 -8.88 -2.47
C LEU A 380 -16.89 -8.46 -3.92
N THR A 381 -17.18 -7.19 -4.23
CA THR A 381 -16.98 -6.64 -5.59
C THR A 381 -15.51 -6.68 -5.99
N TYR A 382 -14.59 -6.38 -5.07
CA TYR A 382 -13.15 -6.41 -5.34
C TYR A 382 -12.67 -7.82 -5.66
N ILE A 383 -13.00 -8.80 -4.82
CA ILE A 383 -12.61 -10.21 -5.03
C ILE A 383 -13.25 -10.73 -6.32
N SER A 384 -14.53 -10.42 -6.54
CA SER A 384 -15.23 -10.76 -7.78
C SER A 384 -14.58 -10.13 -9.01
N ALA A 385 -14.12 -8.89 -8.94
CA ALA A 385 -13.41 -8.24 -10.03
C ALA A 385 -12.07 -8.93 -10.33
N VAL A 386 -11.28 -9.26 -9.30
CA VAL A 386 -10.02 -10.00 -9.49
C VAL A 386 -10.29 -11.36 -10.17
N LEU A 387 -11.29 -12.11 -9.70
CA LEU A 387 -11.64 -13.41 -10.28
C LEU A 387 -12.18 -13.28 -11.71
N ASN A 388 -13.15 -12.39 -11.95
CA ASN A 388 -13.77 -12.21 -13.26
C ASN A 388 -12.76 -11.74 -14.31
N TYR A 389 -11.89 -10.77 -13.96
CA TYR A 389 -10.86 -10.31 -14.89
C TYR A 389 -9.78 -11.36 -15.12
N THR A 390 -9.41 -12.14 -14.09
CA THR A 390 -8.48 -13.27 -14.28
C THR A 390 -9.08 -14.31 -15.22
N ILE A 391 -10.32 -14.74 -15.00
CA ILE A 391 -11.03 -15.71 -15.87
C ILE A 391 -11.12 -15.17 -17.30
N THR A 392 -11.52 -13.91 -17.46
CA THR A 392 -11.62 -13.26 -18.77
C THR A 392 -10.27 -13.22 -19.48
N ALA A 393 -9.18 -12.87 -18.77
CA ALA A 393 -7.83 -12.90 -19.33
C ALA A 393 -7.40 -14.32 -19.73
N THR A 394 -7.67 -15.31 -18.87
CA THR A 394 -7.34 -16.73 -19.12
C THR A 394 -8.10 -17.33 -20.30
N LEU A 395 -9.36 -16.92 -20.53
CA LEU A 395 -10.20 -17.38 -21.63
C LEU A 395 -9.97 -16.62 -22.95
N SER A 396 -9.61 -15.34 -22.88
CA SER A 396 -9.40 -14.51 -24.08
C SER A 396 -8.09 -14.79 -24.81
N ILE A 397 -7.08 -15.27 -24.10
CA ILE A 397 -5.76 -15.58 -24.68
C ILE A 397 -5.67 -17.09 -24.90
N ASP A 398 -5.88 -17.52 -26.14
CA ASP A 398 -5.60 -18.89 -26.53
C ASP A 398 -4.11 -19.05 -26.83
N ILE A 399 -3.47 -19.99 -26.15
CA ILE A 399 -2.04 -20.29 -26.32
C ILE A 399 -1.86 -21.55 -27.19
N GLY A 400 -2.95 -22.21 -27.57
CA GLY A 400 -2.95 -23.49 -28.29
C GLY A 400 -2.82 -23.37 -29.81
N ARG A 401 -1.78 -24.03 -30.36
CA ARG A 401 -1.55 -24.49 -31.75
C ARG A 401 -0.74 -23.63 -32.72
N GLY A 402 -0.53 -22.33 -32.48
CA GLY A 402 0.21 -21.48 -33.44
C GLY A 402 1.75 -21.62 -33.42
N PHE A 403 2.35 -21.94 -32.28
CA PHE A 403 3.81 -21.84 -32.09
C PHE A 403 4.63 -23.06 -32.52
N HIS A 404 4.01 -24.14 -33.00
CA HIS A 404 4.73 -25.33 -33.47
C HIS A 404 5.12 -25.31 -34.96
N TYR A 405 4.80 -24.26 -35.72
CA TYR A 405 4.94 -24.25 -37.19
C TYR A 405 5.88 -23.19 -37.79
N GLN A 406 6.83 -22.63 -37.03
CA GLN A 406 7.90 -21.82 -37.60
C GLN A 406 9.26 -22.24 -37.01
N GLY A 407 9.79 -23.33 -37.57
CA GLY A 407 11.20 -23.70 -37.51
C GLY A 407 11.85 -23.42 -38.85
#